data_AF-A0A544YH32-F1
#
_entry.id   AF-A0A544YH32-F1
#
_cell.length_a   1.000
_cell.length_b   1.000
_cell.length_c   1.000
_cell.angle_alpha   90.00
_cell.angle_beta   90.00
_cell.angle_gamma   90.00
#
_symmetry.space_group_name_H-M   'P 1'
#
loop_
_entity.id
_entity.type
_entity.pdbx_description
1 polymer ?
#
loop_
_entity_poly.entity_id
_entity_poly.type
_entity_poly.pdbx_seq_one_letter_code
_entity_poly.pdbx_strand_id
1 'polypeptide(L)'
;PEQQSPLSAAGIARQWQIHMETASDSDGFVRRPWDDEPWWHPQWIPWAETADGVAHIIDLRPGPDCGRLGWAGHADCGDFSDSCPSLATCLREVSQALYLGCSVRGMYPYLTSNGQLWWDLGEDCRSLDGEPLLPAPVGLG
;
A
#
# COMPACT_ATOMS: atom_id res chain seq x y z
N PRO A 1 8.66 5.22 -9.80
CA PRO A 1 7.60 4.54 -9.01
C PRO A 1 6.22 4.86 -9.51
N GLU A 2 5.38 3.85 -9.46
CA GLU A 2 3.98 3.96 -9.83
C GLU A 2 3.23 4.74 -8.76
N GLN A 3 2.42 5.70 -9.18
CA GLN A 3 1.59 6.48 -8.26
C GLN A 3 0.56 5.55 -7.61
N GLN A 4 0.69 5.34 -6.30
CA GLN A 4 -0.36 4.77 -5.48
C GLN A 4 -1.35 5.88 -5.13
N SER A 5 -2.60 5.71 -5.53
CA SER A 5 -3.64 6.70 -5.29
C SER A 5 -4.75 6.14 -4.42
N PRO A 6 -5.12 6.81 -3.31
CA PRO A 6 -6.33 6.48 -2.58
C PRO A 6 -7.54 6.56 -3.50
N LEU A 7 -8.41 5.56 -3.42
CA LEU A 7 -9.64 5.49 -4.21
C LEU A 7 -10.72 6.37 -3.56
N SER A 8 -11.53 7.01 -4.40
CA SER A 8 -12.80 7.59 -3.93
C SER A 8 -13.75 6.49 -3.46
N ALA A 9 -14.76 6.81 -2.64
CA ALA A 9 -15.75 5.81 -2.21
C ALA A 9 -16.44 5.09 -3.40
N ALA A 10 -16.72 5.82 -4.48
CA ALA A 10 -17.25 5.23 -5.72
C ALA A 10 -16.22 4.33 -6.41
N GLY A 11 -14.94 4.72 -6.39
CA GLY A 11 -13.82 3.91 -6.88
C GLY A 11 -13.66 2.61 -6.09
N ILE A 12 -13.73 2.67 -4.75
CA ILE A 12 -13.71 1.51 -3.86
C ILE A 12 -14.83 0.54 -4.23
N ALA A 13 -16.07 1.03 -4.31
CA ALA A 13 -17.23 0.20 -4.64
C ALA A 13 -17.09 -0.45 -6.02
N ARG A 14 -16.67 0.32 -7.03
CA ARG A 14 -16.45 -0.17 -8.38
C ARG A 14 -15.37 -1.24 -8.43
N GLN A 15 -14.20 -0.98 -7.82
CA GLN A 15 -13.10 -1.95 -7.80
C GLN A 15 -13.49 -3.22 -7.08
N TRP A 16 -14.15 -3.11 -5.93
CA TRP A 16 -14.66 -4.27 -5.21
C TRP A 16 -15.61 -5.11 -6.06
N GLN A 17 -16.54 -4.47 -6.79
CA GLN A 17 -17.47 -5.17 -7.69
C GLN A 17 -16.74 -5.93 -8.81
N ILE A 18 -15.78 -5.29 -9.48
CA ILE A 18 -14.96 -5.91 -10.54
C ILE A 18 -14.23 -7.15 -10.01
N HIS A 19 -13.63 -7.07 -8.83
CA HIS A 19 -12.92 -8.20 -8.23
C HIS A 19 -13.88 -9.32 -7.81
N MET A 20 -15.06 -9.00 -7.30
CA MET A 20 -16.09 -9.99 -6.98
C MET A 20 -16.56 -10.76 -8.23
N GLU A 21 -16.82 -10.05 -9.33
CA GLU A 21 -17.20 -10.66 -10.61
C GLU A 21 -16.07 -11.55 -11.14
N THR A 22 -14.84 -11.03 -11.18
CA THR A 22 -13.67 -11.77 -11.68
C THR A 22 -13.37 -13.02 -10.83
N ALA A 23 -13.45 -12.92 -9.50
CA ALA A 23 -13.24 -14.04 -8.59
C ALA A 23 -14.31 -15.12 -8.77
N SER A 24 -15.56 -14.71 -9.04
CA SER A 24 -16.65 -15.65 -9.32
C SER A 24 -16.44 -16.42 -10.62
N ASP A 25 -15.88 -15.77 -11.64
CA ASP A 25 -15.66 -16.38 -12.97
C ASP A 25 -14.44 -17.32 -13.01
N SER A 26 -13.52 -17.18 -12.05
CA SER A 26 -12.19 -17.83 -12.09
C SER A 26 -11.86 -18.72 -10.88
N ASP A 27 -12.86 -19.06 -10.05
CA ASP A 27 -12.67 -19.71 -8.74
C ASP A 27 -11.70 -18.95 -7.81
N GLY A 28 -11.58 -17.63 -8.00
CA GLY A 28 -10.63 -16.76 -7.29
C GLY A 28 -10.89 -16.63 -5.78
N PHE A 29 -12.06 -17.07 -5.31
CA PHE A 29 -12.36 -17.16 -3.87
C PHE A 29 -11.72 -18.36 -3.18
N VAL A 30 -11.28 -19.36 -3.95
CA VAL A 30 -10.72 -20.59 -3.40
C VAL A 30 -9.23 -20.41 -3.18
N ARG A 31 -8.81 -20.51 -1.92
CA ARG A 31 -7.38 -20.57 -1.58
C ARG A 31 -6.78 -21.86 -2.11
N ARG A 32 -5.70 -21.76 -2.89
CA ARG A 32 -4.98 -22.92 -3.41
C ARG A 32 -4.06 -23.50 -2.32
N PRO A 33 -3.69 -24.79 -2.39
CA PRO A 33 -2.91 -25.44 -1.33
C PRO A 33 -1.52 -24.83 -1.07
N TRP A 34 -0.94 -24.17 -2.08
CA TRP A 34 0.38 -23.54 -2.03
C TRP A 34 0.31 -22.03 -1.78
N ASP A 35 -0.89 -21.45 -1.71
CA ASP A 35 -1.09 -20.03 -1.43
C ASP A 35 -1.58 -19.84 0.01
N ASP A 36 -1.08 -18.81 0.69
CA ASP A 36 -1.52 -18.46 2.05
C ASP A 36 -2.91 -17.82 2.06
N GLU A 37 -3.31 -17.22 0.94
CA GLU A 37 -4.58 -16.48 0.78
C GLU A 37 -5.22 -16.77 -0.59
N PRO A 38 -6.53 -16.52 -0.76
CA PRO A 38 -7.17 -16.59 -2.08
C PRO A 38 -6.72 -15.45 -2.99
N TRP A 39 -7.11 -15.50 -4.27
CA TRP A 39 -6.94 -14.38 -5.19
C TRP A 39 -7.76 -13.16 -4.75
N TRP A 40 -8.99 -13.40 -4.27
CA TRP A 40 -9.81 -12.35 -3.67
C TRP A 40 -10.68 -12.90 -2.54
N HIS A 41 -11.04 -12.03 -1.60
CA HIS A 41 -11.98 -12.35 -0.53
C HIS A 41 -13.09 -11.28 -0.44
N PRO A 42 -14.37 -11.66 -0.26
CA PRO A 42 -15.48 -10.69 -0.22
C PRO A 42 -15.36 -9.62 0.88
N GLN A 43 -14.64 -9.93 1.96
CA GLN A 43 -14.38 -9.00 3.08
C GLN A 43 -13.10 -8.17 2.93
N TRP A 44 -12.43 -8.22 1.77
CA TRP A 44 -11.32 -7.32 1.48
C TRP A 44 -11.86 -6.06 0.80
N ILE A 45 -11.53 -4.90 1.38
CA ILE A 45 -11.99 -3.61 0.86
C ILE A 45 -10.80 -2.91 0.20
N PRO A 46 -10.83 -2.66 -1.12
CA PRO A 46 -9.77 -1.90 -1.77
C PRO A 46 -9.84 -0.45 -1.28
N TRP A 47 -8.69 0.17 -1.02
CA TRP A 47 -8.62 1.57 -0.56
C TRP A 47 -7.64 2.42 -1.37
N ALA A 48 -6.68 1.81 -2.05
CA ALA A 48 -5.79 2.45 -3.01
C ALA A 48 -5.45 1.47 -4.15
N GLU A 49 -4.93 2.00 -5.25
CA GLU A 49 -4.50 1.23 -6.41
C GLU A 49 -3.19 1.80 -6.95
N THR A 50 -2.30 0.93 -7.42
CA THR A 50 -1.09 1.28 -8.18
C THR A 50 -1.42 1.50 -9.66
N ALA A 51 -0.46 2.00 -10.45
CA ALA A 51 -0.70 2.24 -11.87
C ALA A 51 -0.85 0.93 -12.68
N ASP A 52 -0.23 -0.16 -12.23
CA ASP A 52 -0.37 -1.51 -12.78
C ASP A 52 -1.63 -2.27 -12.30
N GLY A 53 -2.48 -1.64 -11.48
CA GLY A 53 -3.77 -2.19 -11.06
C GLY A 53 -3.71 -3.12 -9.85
N VAL A 54 -2.61 -3.13 -9.09
CA VAL A 54 -2.54 -3.82 -7.80
C VAL A 54 -3.36 -3.05 -6.78
N ALA A 55 -4.36 -3.74 -6.21
CA ALA A 55 -5.23 -3.17 -5.20
C ALA A 55 -4.57 -3.26 -3.83
N HIS A 56 -4.45 -2.13 -3.13
CA HIS A 56 -4.20 -2.11 -1.69
C HIS A 56 -5.51 -2.35 -0.97
N ILE A 57 -5.51 -3.33 -0.05
CA ILE A 57 -6.73 -3.84 0.59
C ILE A 57 -6.68 -3.70 2.10
N ILE A 58 -7.85 -3.52 2.69
CA ILE A 58 -8.11 -3.65 4.13
C ILE A 58 -8.85 -4.97 4.34
N ASP A 59 -8.28 -5.85 5.16
CA ASP A 59 -8.92 -7.13 5.48
C ASP A 59 -9.91 -6.97 6.64
N LEU A 60 -11.21 -7.10 6.37
CA LEU A 60 -12.27 -7.00 7.37
C LEU A 60 -12.78 -8.38 7.84
N ARG A 61 -12.03 -9.46 7.59
CA ARG A 61 -12.35 -10.78 8.16
C ARG A 61 -12.31 -10.70 9.69
N PRO A 62 -13.28 -11.32 10.39
CA PRO A 62 -13.28 -11.33 11.85
C PRO A 62 -12.07 -12.12 12.37
N GLY A 63 -11.42 -11.56 13.38
CA GLY A 63 -10.22 -12.18 13.98
C GLY A 63 -9.27 -11.15 14.57
N PRO A 64 -8.15 -11.58 15.14
CA PRO A 64 -7.12 -10.69 15.68
C PRO A 64 -6.52 -9.76 14.63
N ASP A 65 -6.59 -10.18 13.36
CA ASP A 65 -6.01 -9.49 12.20
C ASP A 65 -6.99 -8.55 11.49
N CYS A 66 -8.21 -8.39 12.01
CA CYS A 66 -9.22 -7.52 11.41
C CYS A 66 -8.72 -6.07 11.31
N GLY A 67 -8.71 -5.53 10.10
CA GLY A 67 -8.23 -4.20 9.75
C GLY A 67 -6.83 -4.15 9.15
N ARG A 68 -6.10 -5.28 9.10
CA ARG A 68 -4.74 -5.31 8.53
C ARG A 68 -4.73 -4.91 7.06
N LEU A 69 -3.63 -4.31 6.63
CA LEU A 69 -3.39 -3.92 5.25
C LEU A 69 -2.64 -5.01 4.49
N GLY A 70 -2.98 -5.19 3.22
CA GLY A 70 -2.25 -6.04 2.29
C GLY A 70 -2.43 -5.55 0.86
N TRP A 71 -2.01 -6.36 -0.10
CA TRP A 71 -2.22 -6.12 -1.52
C TRP A 71 -2.80 -7.35 -2.22
N ALA A 72 -3.61 -7.11 -3.25
CA ALA A 72 -4.11 -8.13 -4.16
C ALA A 72 -3.67 -7.76 -5.58
N GLY A 73 -2.75 -8.56 -6.12
CA GLY A 73 -2.20 -8.35 -7.46
C GLY A 73 -3.09 -8.92 -8.56
N HIS A 74 -2.98 -8.37 -9.77
CA HIS A 74 -3.76 -8.82 -10.92
C HIS A 74 -3.53 -10.32 -11.26
N ALA A 75 -2.36 -10.88 -10.94
CA ALA A 75 -1.99 -12.26 -11.27
C ALA A 75 -1.74 -13.16 -10.05
N ASP A 76 -1.68 -12.59 -8.85
CA ASP A 76 -1.20 -13.28 -7.64
C ASP A 76 -2.28 -13.30 -6.56
N CYS A 77 -2.09 -14.18 -5.56
CA CYS A 77 -2.94 -14.21 -4.38
C CYS A 77 -2.78 -12.94 -3.53
N GLY A 78 -3.71 -12.73 -2.59
CA GLY A 78 -3.54 -11.66 -1.59
C GLY A 78 -2.28 -11.88 -0.76
N ASP A 79 -1.54 -10.82 -0.47
CA ASP A 79 -0.33 -10.89 0.34
C ASP A 79 -0.37 -9.87 1.49
N PHE A 80 -0.04 -10.39 2.68
CA PHE A 80 -0.06 -9.70 3.98
C PHE A 80 1.26 -9.90 4.75
N SER A 81 2.31 -10.43 4.11
CA SER A 81 3.60 -10.74 4.71
C SER A 81 4.27 -9.51 5.34
N ASP A 82 4.08 -8.34 4.74
CA ASP A 82 4.49 -7.03 5.24
C ASP A 82 3.26 -6.19 5.63
N SER A 83 2.27 -6.79 6.29
CA SER A 83 1.04 -6.07 6.66
C SER A 83 1.26 -4.98 7.72
N CYS A 84 0.53 -3.88 7.59
CA CYS A 84 0.36 -2.90 8.66
C CYS A 84 -0.92 -3.26 9.45
N PRO A 85 -0.96 -3.17 10.79
CA PRO A 85 -2.12 -3.59 11.57
C PRO A 85 -3.42 -2.83 11.26
N SER A 86 -3.33 -1.58 10.80
CA SER A 86 -4.48 -0.81 10.33
C SER A 86 -4.08 0.36 9.45
N LEU A 87 -5.03 0.86 8.63
CA LEU A 87 -4.82 2.11 7.88
C LEU A 87 -4.50 3.30 8.80
N ALA A 88 -5.14 3.38 9.95
CA ALA A 88 -4.88 4.45 10.92
C ALA A 88 -3.45 4.38 11.48
N THR A 89 -2.95 3.18 11.76
CA THR A 89 -1.57 2.97 12.21
C THR A 89 -0.58 3.38 11.12
N CYS A 90 -0.81 2.96 9.88
CA CYS A 90 0.03 3.30 8.73
C CYS A 90 0.11 4.83 8.53
N LEU A 91 -1.04 5.51 8.49
CA LEU A 91 -1.10 6.97 8.33
C LEU A 91 -0.43 7.71 9.50
N ARG A 92 -0.53 7.18 10.72
CA ARG A 92 0.16 7.75 11.89
C ARG A 92 1.67 7.63 11.75
N GLU A 93 2.18 6.47 11.34
CA GLU A 93 3.62 6.26 11.14
C GLU A 93 4.16 7.18 10.04
N VAL A 94 3.46 7.28 8.91
CA VAL A 94 3.79 8.24 7.83
C VAL A 94 3.79 9.67 8.34
N SER A 95 2.77 10.08 9.10
CA SER A 95 2.73 11.42 9.69
C SER A 95 3.90 11.69 10.65
N GLN A 96 4.31 10.69 11.43
CA GLN A 96 5.44 10.82 12.36
C GLN A 96 6.76 10.92 11.61
N ALA A 97 6.96 10.08 10.59
CA ALA A 97 8.14 10.13 9.72
C ALA A 97 8.30 11.48 9.03
N LEU A 98 7.22 12.01 8.46
CA LEU A 98 7.22 13.34 7.86
C LEU A 98 7.47 14.47 8.86
N TYR A 99 7.07 14.29 10.12
CA TYR A 99 7.27 15.29 11.17
C TYR A 99 8.66 15.25 11.80
N LEU A 100 9.25 14.05 11.96
CA LEU A 100 10.50 13.84 12.70
C LEU A 100 11.71 13.57 11.80
N GLY A 101 11.49 13.27 10.52
CA GLY A 101 12.54 12.82 9.60
C GLY A 101 13.03 11.40 9.85
N CYS A 102 12.22 10.57 10.51
CA CYS A 102 12.52 9.16 10.70
C CYS A 102 11.95 8.31 9.55
N SER A 103 12.27 7.02 9.53
CA SER A 103 11.73 6.10 8.53
C SER A 103 10.38 5.52 8.91
N VAL A 104 9.62 5.12 7.90
CA VAL A 104 8.53 4.14 8.00
C VAL A 104 9.03 2.85 7.38
N ARG A 105 9.23 1.81 8.19
CA ARG A 105 9.64 0.48 7.70
C ARG A 105 10.93 0.53 6.85
N GLY A 106 11.89 1.36 7.24
CA GLY A 106 13.15 1.55 6.52
C GLY A 106 13.08 2.51 5.31
N MET A 107 11.89 3.00 4.96
CA MET A 107 11.68 4.03 3.95
C MET A 107 11.83 5.42 4.58
N TYR A 108 12.79 6.21 4.11
CA TYR A 108 13.03 7.58 4.56
C TYR A 108 12.42 8.58 3.57
N PRO A 109 11.83 9.68 4.07
CA PRO A 109 11.26 10.70 3.22
C PRO A 109 12.33 11.68 2.72
N TYR A 110 12.25 12.00 1.43
CA TYR A 110 13.08 12.96 0.73
C TYR A 110 12.22 13.92 -0.10
N LEU A 111 12.75 15.08 -0.41
CA LEU A 111 12.22 16.00 -1.40
C LEU A 111 13.08 15.94 -2.66
N THR A 112 12.42 15.78 -3.80
CA THR A 112 13.01 15.98 -5.12
C THR A 112 13.32 17.46 -5.38
N SER A 113 14.08 17.75 -6.43
CA SER A 113 14.44 19.13 -6.82
C SER A 113 13.23 20.02 -7.16
N ASN A 114 12.08 19.42 -7.51
CA ASN A 114 10.80 20.11 -7.74
C ASN A 114 9.87 20.13 -6.50
N GLY A 115 10.35 19.69 -5.33
CA GLY A 115 9.60 19.72 -4.07
C GLY A 115 8.55 18.62 -3.91
N GLN A 116 8.59 17.55 -4.72
CA GLN A 116 7.74 16.39 -4.55
C GLN A 116 8.31 15.47 -3.46
N LEU A 117 7.41 14.80 -2.74
CA LEU A 117 7.79 13.80 -1.75
C LEU A 117 8.22 12.50 -2.44
N TRP A 118 9.39 12.02 -2.05
CA TRP A 118 9.96 10.74 -2.44
C TRP A 118 10.23 9.90 -1.20
N TRP A 119 10.05 8.59 -1.29
CA TRP A 119 10.43 7.66 -0.22
C TRP A 119 11.46 6.69 -0.77
N ASP A 120 12.57 6.50 -0.07
CA ASP A 120 13.62 5.57 -0.48
C ASP A 120 14.12 4.72 0.68
N LEU A 121 14.71 3.57 0.36
CA LEU A 121 15.30 2.67 1.33
C LEU A 121 16.63 3.22 1.84
N GLY A 122 16.75 3.30 3.17
CA GLY A 122 17.98 3.76 3.83
C GLY A 122 18.10 5.28 3.91
N GLU A 123 18.94 5.74 4.83
CA GLU A 123 19.07 7.17 5.17
C GLU A 123 20.00 7.95 4.23
N ASP A 124 20.76 7.24 3.39
CA ASP A 124 21.83 7.80 2.57
C ASP A 124 21.45 8.03 1.10
N CYS A 125 20.16 7.98 0.73
CA CYS A 125 19.79 8.24 -0.67
C CYS A 125 20.07 9.70 -1.04
N ARG A 126 20.94 9.90 -2.05
CA ARG A 126 21.45 11.24 -2.43
C ARG A 126 20.87 11.78 -3.73
N SER A 127 20.33 10.91 -4.58
CA SER A 127 19.85 11.32 -5.89
C SER A 127 18.83 10.36 -6.49
N LEU A 128 17.90 10.92 -7.25
CA LEU A 128 16.93 10.21 -8.09
C LEU A 128 17.14 10.65 -9.54
N ASP A 129 17.40 9.71 -10.45
CA ASP A 129 17.63 10.01 -11.88
C ASP A 129 18.71 11.07 -12.16
N GLY A 130 19.72 11.16 -11.29
CA GLY A 130 20.80 12.15 -11.37
C GLY A 130 20.49 13.51 -10.73
N GLU A 131 19.24 13.74 -10.32
CA GLU A 131 18.82 14.93 -9.59
C GLU A 131 19.01 14.74 -8.08
N PRO A 132 19.45 15.75 -7.32
CA PRO A 132 19.69 15.62 -5.89
C PRO A 132 18.39 15.43 -5.11
N LEU A 133 18.46 14.60 -4.06
CA LEU A 133 17.41 14.47 -3.06
C LEU A 133 17.81 15.19 -1.77
N LEU A 134 16.83 15.85 -1.14
CA LEU A 134 16.99 16.50 0.16
C LEU A 134 16.22 15.71 1.22
N PRO A 135 16.83 15.30 2.34
CA PRO A 135 16.09 14.66 3.43
C PRO A 135 14.92 15.54 3.91
N ALA A 136 13.77 14.93 4.16
CA ALA A 136 12.60 15.58 4.73
C ALA A 136 12.40 15.16 6.20
N PRO A 137 11.84 16.03 7.06
CA PRO A 137 11.44 17.40 6.77
C PRO A 137 12.66 18.35 6.71
N VAL A 138 12.53 19.40 5.90
CA VAL A 138 13.54 20.45 5.81
C VAL A 138 13.41 21.36 7.03
N GLY A 139 14.51 21.58 7.76
CA GLY A 139 14.56 22.60 8.82
C GLY A 139 14.37 22.12 10.26
N LEU A 140 14.50 20.83 10.55
CA LEU A 140 14.80 20.37 11.92
C LEU A 140 16.31 20.52 12.17
N GLY A 141 16.78 21.76 12.21
CA GLY A 141 18.12 22.15 12.65
C GLY A 141 18.05 22.88 13.98
#